data_AF-A0A7K7BFQ4-F1
#
_entry.id   AF-A0A7K7BFQ4-F1
#
_cell.length_a   1.000
_cell.length_b   1.000
_cell.length_c   1.000
_cell.angle_alpha   90.00
_cell.angle_beta   90.00
_cell.angle_gamma   90.00
#
_symmetry.space_group_name_H-M   'P 1'
#
loop_
_entity.id
_entity.type
_entity.pdbx_description
1 polymer ?
#
loop_
_entity_poly.entity_id
_entity_poly.type
_entity_poly.pdbx_seq_one_letter_code
_entity_poly.pdbx_strand_id
1 'polypeptide(L)'
;TFGGIDYSCFSGKLHWIPLSSETYWQISIDRIIVKGQVIACPRGCQAVIDTGTSLLTGPLGSIIAIHDHIGVSEDSSGQFVVNCRARNHLPDIVFVINGIKFPVPAKAYIQQVRQGHCRSGLEGSFFPAQSEELWILGEIFLCQ
;
A
#
# COMPACT_ATOMS: atom_id res chain seq x y z
N THR A 1 1.25 -13.24 -18.02
CA THR A 1 0.72 -14.15 -19.06
C THR A 1 -0.32 -13.42 -19.88
N PHE A 2 -0.25 -13.48 -21.22
CA PHE A 2 -1.30 -12.91 -22.08
C PHE A 2 -2.35 -13.98 -22.39
N GLY A 3 -3.64 -13.63 -22.28
CA GLY A 3 -4.75 -14.50 -22.66
C GLY A 3 -5.04 -15.68 -21.71
N GLY A 4 -4.48 -15.69 -20.51
CA GLY A 4 -4.71 -16.78 -19.56
C GLY A 4 -4.25 -16.46 -18.14
N ILE A 5 -4.67 -17.33 -17.22
CA ILE A 5 -4.32 -17.28 -15.80
C ILE A 5 -3.32 -18.40 -15.52
N ASP A 6 -2.15 -18.05 -14.98
CA ASP A 6 -1.19 -19.03 -14.47
C ASP A 6 -1.50 -19.32 -13.00
N TYR A 7 -2.08 -20.48 -12.74
CA TYR A 7 -2.47 -20.92 -11.39
C TYR A 7 -1.28 -21.27 -10.49
N SER A 8 -0.05 -21.33 -11.01
CA SER A 8 1.15 -21.55 -10.19
C SER A 8 1.63 -20.28 -9.47
N CYS A 9 1.17 -19.10 -9.90
CA CYS A 9 1.58 -17.80 -9.36
C CYS A 9 0.80 -17.37 -8.11
N PHE A 10 -0.21 -18.11 -7.69
CA PHE A 10 -1.00 -17.80 -6.49
C PHE A 10 -1.50 -19.06 -5.80
N SER A 11 -2.01 -18.91 -4.59
CA SER A 11 -2.68 -19.97 -3.84
C SER A 11 -4.11 -19.58 -3.50
N GLY A 12 -4.96 -20.57 -3.26
CA GLY A 12 -6.36 -20.34 -2.93
C GLY A 12 -7.22 -20.01 -4.15
N LYS A 13 -8.22 -19.13 -3.98
CA LYS A 13 -9.20 -18.77 -5.01
C LYS A 13 -9.07 -17.31 -5.42
N LEU A 14 -9.34 -17.04 -6.69
CA LEU A 14 -9.42 -15.66 -7.17
C LEU A 14 -10.68 -14.97 -6.64
N HIS A 15 -10.51 -13.70 -6.28
CA HIS A 15 -11.58 -12.81 -5.88
C HIS A 15 -11.70 -11.70 -6.93
N TRP A 16 -12.89 -11.61 -7.55
CA TRP A 16 -13.15 -10.60 -8.58
C TRP A 16 -13.63 -9.31 -7.92
N ILE A 17 -12.95 -8.21 -8.24
CA ILE A 17 -13.28 -6.87 -7.76
C ILE A 17 -13.75 -6.05 -8.98
N PRO A 18 -14.95 -5.45 -8.93
CA PRO A 18 -15.42 -4.63 -10.04
C PRO A 18 -14.58 -3.35 -10.16
N LEU A 19 -14.37 -2.90 -11.39
CA LEU A 19 -13.79 -1.58 -11.64
C LEU A 19 -14.78 -0.49 -11.18
N SER A 20 -14.27 0.56 -10.55
CA SER A 20 -15.06 1.74 -10.21
C SER A 20 -15.03 2.81 -11.32
N SER A 21 -14.03 2.74 -12.21
CA SER A 21 -13.90 3.54 -13.43
C SER A 21 -13.08 2.77 -14.46
N GLU A 22 -13.41 2.90 -15.74
CA GLU A 22 -12.72 2.21 -16.85
C GLU A 22 -11.57 3.04 -17.47
N THR A 23 -11.16 4.15 -16.84
CA THR A 23 -10.01 4.96 -17.30
C THR A 23 -8.67 4.32 -16.95
N TYR A 24 -8.60 3.67 -15.79
CA TYR A 24 -7.46 2.89 -15.31
C TYR A 24 -7.95 1.56 -14.77
N TRP A 25 -7.05 0.69 -14.32
CA TRP A 25 -7.41 -0.43 -13.43
C TRP A 25 -7.79 0.10 -12.04
N GLN A 26 -8.89 0.84 -11.97
CA GLN A 26 -9.34 1.57 -10.79
C GLN A 26 -10.39 0.77 -10.02
N ILE A 27 -10.20 0.65 -8.71
CA ILE A 27 -11.09 -0.06 -7.80
C ILE A 27 -11.42 0.80 -6.57
N SER A 28 -12.45 0.38 -5.83
CA SER A 28 -12.79 0.97 -4.53
C SER A 28 -12.10 0.19 -3.40
N ILE A 29 -11.48 0.93 -2.47
CA ILE A 29 -11.00 0.41 -1.18
C ILE A 29 -12.04 0.77 -0.12
N ASP A 30 -12.37 -0.17 0.77
CA ASP A 30 -13.36 0.05 1.84
C ASP A 30 -12.75 0.78 3.04
N ARG A 31 -11.52 0.42 3.42
CA ARG A 31 -10.72 1.02 4.50
C ARG A 31 -9.30 0.46 4.53
N ILE A 32 -8.39 1.19 5.16
CA ILE A 32 -7.01 0.78 5.42
C ILE A 32 -6.79 0.70 6.92
N ILE A 33 -6.32 -0.47 7.38
CA ILE A 33 -6.21 -0.81 8.80
C ILE A 33 -4.75 -1.06 9.16
N VAL A 34 -4.30 -0.49 10.27
CA VAL A 34 -2.99 -0.77 10.90
C VAL A 34 -3.22 -1.04 12.37
N LYS A 35 -2.62 -2.10 12.93
CA LYS A 35 -2.80 -2.51 14.35
C LYS A 35 -4.29 -2.61 14.77
N GLY A 36 -5.16 -3.03 13.85
CA GLY A 36 -6.60 -3.18 14.10
C GLY A 36 -7.41 -1.86 14.10
N GLN A 37 -6.77 -0.72 13.84
CA GLN A 37 -7.42 0.60 13.75
C GLN A 37 -7.51 1.06 12.30
N VAL A 38 -8.61 1.72 11.94
CA VAL A 38 -8.77 2.33 10.61
C VAL A 38 -7.96 3.62 10.57
N ILE A 39 -6.88 3.63 9.80
CA ILE A 39 -5.94 4.76 9.71
C ILE A 39 -6.21 5.62 8.47
N ALA A 40 -6.70 5.01 7.40
CA ALA A 40 -7.05 5.72 6.16
C ALA A 40 -8.29 5.13 5.49
N CYS A 41 -8.88 5.91 4.58
CA CYS A 41 -10.11 5.58 3.87
C CYS A 41 -11.28 5.17 4.77
N PRO A 42 -11.62 5.93 5.83
CA PRO A 42 -12.67 5.53 6.79
C PRO A 42 -14.07 5.43 6.17
N ARG A 43 -14.29 6.09 5.03
CA ARG A 43 -15.54 6.08 4.25
C ARG A 43 -15.37 5.41 2.88
N GLY A 44 -14.33 4.62 2.74
CA GLY A 44 -13.84 4.14 1.44
C GLY A 44 -13.08 5.21 0.68
N CYS A 45 -12.35 4.79 -0.35
CA CYS A 45 -11.54 5.63 -1.22
C CYS A 45 -11.31 4.92 -2.58
N GLN A 46 -10.53 5.53 -3.47
CA GLN A 46 -10.22 4.97 -4.78
C GLN A 46 -8.76 4.54 -4.86
N ALA A 47 -8.48 3.49 -5.64
CA ALA A 47 -7.13 3.07 -5.94
C ALA A 47 -6.96 2.68 -7.40
N VAL A 48 -5.80 3.00 -7.98
CA VAL A 48 -5.34 2.42 -9.23
C VAL A 48 -4.37 1.28 -8.94
N ILE A 49 -4.58 0.15 -9.61
CA ILE A 49 -3.60 -0.95 -9.66
C ILE A 49 -2.60 -0.63 -10.77
N ASP A 50 -1.34 -0.40 -10.42
CA ASP A 50 -0.35 0.14 -11.36
C ASP A 50 0.98 -0.62 -11.33
N THR A 51 1.21 -1.44 -12.34
CA THR A 51 2.49 -2.15 -12.54
C THR A 51 3.66 -1.22 -12.87
N GLY A 52 3.39 0.04 -13.24
CA GLY A 52 4.40 1.06 -13.54
C GLY A 52 4.94 1.78 -12.31
N THR A 53 4.35 1.56 -11.13
CA THR A 53 4.74 2.20 -9.88
C THR A 53 5.34 1.19 -8.91
N SER A 54 6.53 1.46 -8.38
CA SER A 54 7.20 0.55 -7.43
C SER A 54 6.67 0.67 -5.99
N LEU A 55 6.14 1.84 -5.61
CA LEU A 55 5.78 2.17 -4.22
C LEU A 55 4.27 2.01 -3.96
N LEU A 56 3.89 2.05 -2.68
CA LEU A 56 2.52 2.32 -2.25
C LEU A 56 2.35 3.83 -2.12
N THR A 57 1.56 4.43 -3.00
CA THR A 57 1.35 5.88 -3.00
C THR A 57 -0.05 6.21 -2.50
N GLY A 58 -0.18 7.23 -1.67
CA GLY A 58 -1.47 7.68 -1.15
C GLY A 58 -1.44 9.13 -0.67
N PRO A 59 -2.59 9.66 -0.23
CA PRO A 59 -2.69 11.03 0.26
C PRO A 59 -1.67 11.28 1.38
N LEU A 60 -0.92 12.39 1.29
CA LEU A 60 0.18 12.67 2.22
C LEU A 60 -0.23 12.53 3.70
N GLY A 61 -1.38 13.09 4.09
CA GLY A 61 -1.87 12.99 5.47
C GLY A 61 -2.14 11.56 5.92
N SER A 62 -2.61 10.68 5.02
CA SER A 62 -2.80 9.26 5.30
C SER A 62 -1.46 8.53 5.44
N ILE A 63 -0.48 8.85 4.59
CA ILE A 63 0.85 8.25 4.64
C ILE A 63 1.57 8.62 5.94
N ILE A 64 1.54 9.90 6.33
CA ILE A 64 2.07 10.36 7.62
C ILE A 64 1.39 9.62 8.78
N ALA A 65 0.06 9.53 8.77
CA ALA A 65 -0.68 8.82 9.82
C ALA A 65 -0.29 7.34 9.92
N ILE A 66 -0.04 6.68 8.78
CA ILE A 66 0.46 5.30 8.76
C ILE A 66 1.87 5.24 9.35
N HIS A 67 2.80 6.11 8.91
CA HIS A 67 4.17 6.19 9.42
C HIS A 67 4.23 6.35 10.93
N ASP A 68 3.40 7.23 11.50
CA ASP A 68 3.27 7.42 12.95
C ASP A 68 2.81 6.12 13.64
N HIS A 69 1.83 5.42 13.07
CA HIS A 69 1.31 4.17 13.65
C HIS A 69 2.30 3.00 13.58
N ILE A 70 3.17 2.97 12.57
CA ILE A 70 4.21 1.96 12.44
C ILE A 70 5.53 2.38 13.13
N GLY A 71 5.65 3.63 13.58
CA GLY A 71 6.85 4.11 14.27
C GLY A 71 8.04 4.34 13.32
N VAL A 72 7.76 4.80 12.10
CA VAL A 72 8.76 5.21 11.11
C VAL A 72 8.83 6.74 11.11
N SER A 73 10.04 7.28 11.16
CA SER A 73 10.28 8.73 11.19
C SER A 73 11.02 9.20 9.96
N GLU A 74 10.79 10.45 9.61
CA GLU A 74 11.54 11.16 8.57
C GLU A 74 12.97 11.49 9.05
N ASP A 75 13.96 11.30 8.19
CA ASP A 75 15.33 11.76 8.45
C ASP A 75 15.55 13.22 7.99
N SER A 76 16.76 13.73 8.20
CA SER A 76 17.12 15.10 7.81
C SER A 76 17.06 15.38 6.30
N SER A 77 16.93 14.34 5.46
CA SER A 77 16.81 14.44 4.01
C SER A 77 15.37 14.33 3.51
N GLY A 78 14.42 14.18 4.42
CA GLY A 78 13.01 14.02 4.09
C GLY A 78 12.60 12.57 3.76
N GLN A 79 13.42 11.58 4.10
CA GLN A 79 13.13 10.18 3.83
C GLN A 79 12.62 9.46 5.07
N PHE A 80 11.56 8.66 4.89
CA PHE A 80 11.02 7.79 5.95
C PHE A 80 11.88 6.53 6.08
N VAL A 81 12.83 6.59 6.99
CA VAL A 81 13.84 5.53 7.21
C VAL A 81 13.56 4.75 8.49
N VAL A 82 13.95 3.49 8.49
CA VAL A 82 13.77 2.60 9.63
C VAL A 82 14.99 1.70 9.81
N ASN A 83 15.31 1.37 11.06
CA ASN A 83 16.31 0.34 11.34
C ASN A 83 15.81 -0.99 10.78
N CYS A 84 16.60 -1.63 9.89
CA CYS A 84 16.21 -2.91 9.28
C CYS A 84 15.89 -4.02 10.30
N ARG A 85 16.42 -3.94 11.54
CA ARG A 85 16.09 -4.88 12.63
C ARG A 85 14.63 -4.77 13.09
N ALA A 86 14.01 -3.60 12.94
CA ALA A 86 12.60 -3.39 13.28
C ALA A 86 11.66 -4.05 12.26
N ARG A 87 12.12 -4.35 11.03
CA ARG A 87 11.29 -4.88 9.93
C ARG A 87 10.44 -6.09 10.31
N ASN A 88 10.93 -6.97 11.19
CA ASN A 88 10.20 -8.18 11.58
C ASN A 88 9.16 -7.94 12.71
N HIS A 89 9.11 -6.74 13.27
CA HIS A 89 8.25 -6.38 14.41
C HIS A 89 7.20 -5.32 14.06
N LEU A 90 7.25 -4.77 12.84
CA LEU A 90 6.29 -3.80 12.36
C LEU A 90 4.98 -4.50 11.95
N PRO A 91 3.83 -3.84 12.14
CA PRO A 91 2.52 -4.43 11.85
C PRO A 91 2.29 -4.54 10.34
N ASP A 92 1.35 -5.39 9.94
CA ASP A 92 0.86 -5.36 8.56
C ASP A 92 0.01 -4.11 8.31
N ILE A 93 0.04 -3.62 7.06
CA ILE A 93 -0.92 -2.65 6.55
C ILE A 93 -2.00 -3.44 5.82
N VAL A 94 -3.23 -3.39 6.28
CA VAL A 94 -4.32 -4.21 5.74
C VAL A 94 -5.25 -3.35 4.89
N PHE A 95 -5.27 -3.63 3.59
CA PHE A 95 -6.24 -3.06 2.67
C PHE A 95 -7.50 -3.91 2.70
N VAL A 96 -8.66 -3.31 2.95
CA VAL A 96 -9.94 -4.00 2.84
C VAL A 96 -10.57 -3.61 1.52
N ILE A 97 -10.79 -4.58 0.64
CA ILE A 97 -11.30 -4.36 -0.72
C ILE A 97 -12.46 -5.33 -0.92
N ASN A 98 -13.66 -4.82 -1.17
CA ASN A 98 -14.88 -5.62 -1.33
C ASN A 98 -15.11 -6.59 -0.16
N GLY A 99 -14.88 -6.12 1.06
CA GLY A 99 -14.99 -6.88 2.31
C GLY A 99 -13.84 -7.87 2.59
N ILE A 100 -12.88 -8.03 1.68
CA ILE A 100 -11.76 -8.98 1.80
C ILE A 100 -10.53 -8.24 2.31
N LYS A 101 -9.80 -8.86 3.24
CA LYS A 101 -8.56 -8.32 3.80
C LYS A 101 -7.35 -8.76 2.98
N PHE A 102 -6.58 -7.79 2.51
CA PHE A 102 -5.29 -7.97 1.83
C PHE A 102 -4.18 -7.37 2.71
N PRO A 103 -3.55 -8.17 3.59
CA PRO A 103 -2.45 -7.72 4.43
C PRO A 103 -1.17 -7.54 3.59
N VAL A 104 -0.55 -6.37 3.70
CA VAL A 104 0.78 -6.10 3.18
C VAL A 104 1.76 -6.15 4.37
N PRO A 105 2.59 -7.20 4.46
CA PRO A 105 3.49 -7.38 5.58
C PRO A 105 4.64 -6.37 5.56
N ALA A 106 5.20 -6.09 6.73
CA ALA A 106 6.35 -5.18 6.86
C ALA A 106 7.55 -5.55 6.00
N LYS A 107 7.75 -6.85 5.72
CA LYS A 107 8.80 -7.32 4.82
C LYS A 107 8.63 -6.83 3.38
N ALA A 108 7.40 -6.54 2.96
CA ALA A 108 7.08 -6.04 1.64
C ALA A 108 7.22 -4.52 1.56
N TYR A 109 6.65 -3.79 2.53
CA TYR A 109 6.64 -2.34 2.48
C TYR A 109 7.88 -1.68 3.11
N ILE A 110 8.79 -2.42 3.75
CA ILE A 110 10.09 -1.91 4.21
C ILE A 110 11.21 -2.49 3.34
N GLN A 111 11.78 -1.62 2.52
CA GLN A 111 12.78 -1.94 1.51
C GLN A 111 14.19 -1.64 2.03
N GLN A 112 15.12 -2.57 1.83
CA GLN A 112 16.51 -2.36 2.21
C GLN A 112 17.25 -1.62 1.09
N VAL A 113 17.69 -0.39 1.35
CA VAL A 113 18.37 0.45 0.35
C VAL A 113 19.88 0.26 0.42
N ARG A 114 20.43 0.11 1.63
CA ARG A 114 21.86 -0.17 1.88
C ARG A 114 22.01 -1.12 3.08
N GLN A 115 23.22 -1.64 3.33
CA GLN A 115 23.45 -2.48 4.51
C GLN A 115 23.03 -1.77 5.80
N GLY A 116 22.08 -2.35 6.53
CA GLY A 116 21.56 -1.80 7.78
C GLY A 116 20.62 -0.60 7.63
N HIS A 117 20.37 -0.10 6.41
CA HIS A 117 19.53 1.05 6.15
C HIS A 117 18.31 0.67 5.31
N CYS A 118 17.13 0.76 5.93
CA CYS A 118 15.85 0.43 5.31
C CYS A 118 14.99 1.69 5.19
N ARG A 119 14.17 1.75 4.15
CA ARG A 119 13.25 2.83 3.85
C ARG A 119 11.83 2.28 3.74
N SER A 120 10.86 3.12 4.10
CA SER A 120 9.46 2.85 3.81
C SER A 120 9.19 2.93 2.31
N GLY A 121 8.59 1.89 1.76
CA GLY A 121 8.07 1.85 0.40
C GLY A 121 6.69 2.54 0.28
N LEU A 122 6.41 3.49 1.16
CA LEU A 122 5.20 4.30 1.15
C LEU A 122 5.59 5.71 0.72
N GLU A 123 4.76 6.34 -0.10
CA GLU A 123 5.01 7.67 -0.62
C GLU A 123 3.74 8.53 -0.55
N GLY A 124 3.90 9.75 -0.04
CA GLY A 124 2.84 10.75 -0.03
C GLY A 124 2.74 11.44 -1.38
N SER A 125 1.56 11.42 -1.99
CA SER A 125 1.24 12.19 -3.20
C SER A 125 0.53 13.49 -2.87
N PHE A 126 0.83 14.53 -3.64
CA PHE A 126 0.07 15.77 -3.72
C PHE A 126 -0.80 15.74 -4.98
N PHE A 127 -1.95 15.06 -4.91
CA PHE A 127 -2.93 15.18 -5.98
C PHE A 127 -3.71 16.49 -5.85
N PRO A 128 -4.14 17.11 -6.97
CA PRO A 128 -5.05 18.26 -6.92
C PRO A 128 -6.34 17.90 -6.16
N ALA A 129 -7.01 18.90 -5.57
CA ALA A 129 -8.14 18.77 -4.63
C ALA A 129 -9.32 17.88 -5.07
N GLN A 130 -9.39 17.45 -6.33
CA GLN A 130 -10.42 16.54 -6.86
C GLN A 130 -10.06 15.06 -6.75
N SER A 131 -8.84 14.72 -6.31
CA SER A 131 -8.33 13.35 -6.19
C SER A 131 -7.71 13.07 -4.81
N GLU A 132 -8.16 13.79 -3.78
CA GLU A 132 -7.59 13.80 -2.42
C GLU A 132 -7.61 12.43 -1.69
N GLU A 133 -8.27 11.42 -2.25
CA GLU A 133 -8.30 10.06 -1.70
C GLU A 133 -7.92 8.99 -2.73
N LEU A 134 -7.11 9.34 -3.74
CA LEU A 134 -6.57 8.36 -4.69
C LEU A 134 -5.31 7.68 -4.14
N TRP A 135 -5.31 6.36 -4.20
CA TRP A 135 -4.16 5.50 -3.92
C TRP A 135 -3.60 4.90 -5.21
N ILE A 136 -2.32 4.57 -5.20
CA ILE A 136 -1.69 3.76 -6.24
C ILE A 136 -1.13 2.52 -5.55
N LEU A 137 -1.67 1.35 -5.91
CA LEU A 137 -1.22 0.04 -5.44
C LEU A 137 -0.22 -0.51 -6.45
N GLY A 138 1.05 -0.18 -6.21
CA GLY A 138 2.18 -0.57 -7.03
C GLY A 138 2.74 -1.97 -6.74
N GLU A 139 3.98 -2.18 -7.16
CA GLU A 139 4.73 -3.45 -7.04
C GLU A 139 4.71 -4.03 -5.62
N ILE A 140 4.85 -3.19 -4.58
CA ILE A 140 4.80 -3.63 -3.18
C ILE A 140 3.51 -4.39 -2.86
N PHE A 141 2.37 -3.96 -3.41
CA PHE A 141 1.09 -4.65 -3.24
C PHE A 141 0.98 -5.87 -4.16
N LEU A 142 1.39 -5.72 -5.42
CA LEU A 142 1.24 -6.74 -6.46
C LEU A 142 2.10 -7.98 -6.27
N CYS A 143 3.23 -7.87 -5.56
CA CYS A 143 4.14 -8.99 -5.29
C CYS A 143 3.80 -9.78 -4.02
N GLN A 144 2.65 -9.52 -3.37
CA GLN A 144 2.16 -10.29 -2.23
C GLN A 144 1.30 -11.48 -2.68
#